data_AF-A0AAW2DV46-F1
#
_entry.id   AF-A0AAW2DV46-F1
#
_cell.length_a   1.000
_cell.length_b   1.000
_cell.length_c   1.000
_cell.angle_alpha   90.00
_cell.angle_beta   90.00
_cell.angle_gamma   90.00
#
_symmetry.space_group_name_H-M   'P 1'
#
loop_
_entity.id
_entity.type
_entity.pdbx_description
1 polymer ?
#
loop_
_entity_poly.entity_id
_entity_poly.type
_entity_poly.pdbx_seq_one_letter_code
_entity_poly.pdbx_strand_id
1 'polypeptide(L)'
;MKEAERNAKNRNIEGTVDKHIHRCENKSLAVRVDEAQEMLRVQDEHCSTPKAQPLIEEEISMMVLKPRSGYVKGLGMRSSSSLKTSASSSSIQYTQQLEGRVEELQDANYRLEGRVEELQEANFRLEEKVDCIIQYLSSKGDSDICGSGRSSSTN
;
A
#
# COMPACT_ATOMS: atom_id res chain seq x y z
N MET A 1 22.12 33.05 82.27
CA MET A 1 22.09 32.47 80.91
C MET A 1 21.09 31.34 80.93
N LYS A 2 19.91 31.55 80.32
CA LYS A 2 19.51 31.00 79.01
C LYS A 2 19.23 29.49 79.11
N GLU A 3 18.09 28.94 78.72
CA GLU A 3 16.90 29.45 78.05
C GLU A 3 15.85 28.32 78.17
N ALA A 4 14.57 28.70 78.26
CA ALA A 4 13.43 27.79 78.23
C ALA A 4 13.20 27.28 76.79
N GLU A 5 12.54 26.12 76.62
CA GLU A 5 11.40 25.94 75.68
C GLU A 5 11.00 24.47 75.59
N ARG A 6 9.87 24.10 76.20
CA ARG A 6 8.53 23.96 75.59
C ARG A 6 8.34 22.67 74.78
N ASN A 7 7.72 21.73 75.49
CA ASN A 7 6.85 20.65 75.05
C ASN A 7 6.06 20.99 73.77
N ALA A 8 6.39 20.33 72.66
CA ALA A 8 5.63 20.39 71.41
C ALA A 8 4.47 19.39 71.44
N LYS A 9 3.32 19.87 71.92
CA LYS A 9 2.00 19.39 71.48
C LYS A 9 1.95 19.45 69.94
N ASN A 10 1.55 18.37 69.26
CA ASN A 10 0.26 18.34 68.56
C ASN A 10 0.08 17.12 67.62
N ARG A 11 -0.95 16.33 67.97
CA ARG A 11 -2.10 15.93 67.13
C ARG A 11 -1.85 15.10 65.86
N ASN A 12 -2.07 13.81 66.03
CA ASN A 12 -2.82 12.97 65.08
C ASN A 12 -4.24 13.55 64.88
N ILE A 13 -4.55 14.21 63.75
CA ILE A 13 -5.89 14.43 63.20
C ILE A 13 -5.78 14.56 61.66
N GLU A 14 -6.18 13.50 60.96
CA GLU A 14 -7.25 13.48 59.96
C GLU A 14 -7.41 14.67 58.97
N GLY A 15 -7.32 14.36 57.67
CA GLY A 15 -8.16 14.99 56.65
C GLY A 15 -7.51 15.97 55.68
N THR A 16 -7.06 15.48 54.53
CA THR A 16 -7.44 16.07 53.23
C THR A 16 -7.47 14.96 52.18
N VAL A 17 -8.67 14.44 51.95
CA VAL A 17 -9.02 13.72 50.72
C VAL A 17 -8.86 14.72 49.58
N ASP A 18 -7.73 14.70 48.87
CA ASP A 18 -7.62 15.41 47.61
C ASP A 18 -7.82 14.46 46.42
N LYS A 19 -8.81 14.85 45.63
CA LYS A 19 -9.58 14.02 44.70
C LYS A 19 -9.14 14.40 43.29
N HIS A 20 -8.40 13.54 42.60
CA HIS A 20 -8.57 13.29 41.17
C HIS A 20 -7.53 12.28 40.68
N ILE A 21 -7.79 11.00 40.91
CA ILE A 21 -7.30 10.02 39.93
C ILE A 21 -8.29 10.14 38.77
N HIS A 22 -7.87 10.82 37.69
CA HIS A 22 -8.59 10.75 36.42
C HIS A 22 -8.55 9.29 35.95
N ARG A 23 -9.56 8.52 36.36
CA ARG A 23 -9.91 7.28 35.70
C ARG A 23 -10.35 7.71 34.31
N CYS A 24 -9.47 7.54 33.32
CA CYS A 24 -9.87 7.60 31.93
C CYS A 24 -10.81 6.41 31.73
N GLU A 25 -12.11 6.65 31.91
CA GLU A 25 -13.13 5.76 31.38
C GLU A 25 -12.85 5.67 29.88
N ASN A 26 -12.69 4.45 29.37
CA ASN A 26 -12.58 4.16 27.95
C ASN A 26 -13.89 4.56 27.23
N LYS A 27 -14.15 5.86 27.08
CA LYS A 27 -15.23 6.40 26.24
C LYS A 27 -14.88 6.29 24.74
N SER A 28 -13.63 5.92 24.44
CA SER A 28 -13.12 5.83 23.07
C SER A 28 -13.79 4.75 22.22
N LEU A 29 -14.41 3.73 22.81
CA LEU A 29 -15.06 2.67 22.04
C LEU A 29 -16.47 3.05 21.56
N ALA A 30 -17.29 3.70 22.40
CA ALA A 30 -18.66 4.04 22.06
C ALA A 30 -18.74 5.08 20.93
N VAL A 31 -17.89 6.12 20.97
CA VAL A 31 -17.84 7.17 19.93
C VAL A 31 -17.50 6.61 18.54
N ARG A 32 -16.65 5.57 18.46
CA ARG A 32 -16.26 4.97 17.18
C ARG A 32 -17.34 4.10 16.55
N VAL A 33 -18.22 3.48 17.34
CA VAL A 33 -19.30 2.64 16.81
C VAL A 33 -20.36 3.50 16.14
N ASP A 34 -20.69 4.66 16.75
CA ASP A 34 -21.66 5.60 16.19
C ASP A 34 -21.17 6.19 14.86
N GLU A 35 -19.89 6.56 14.76
CA GLU A 35 -19.27 7.07 13.53
C GLU A 35 -19.26 6.02 12.39
N ALA A 36 -18.95 4.75 12.71
CA ALA A 36 -18.95 3.68 11.71
C ALA A 36 -20.37 3.38 11.18
N GLN A 37 -21.36 3.38 12.06
CA GLN A 37 -22.76 3.19 11.67
C GLN A 37 -23.27 4.36 10.81
N GLU A 38 -22.83 5.58 11.11
CA GLU A 38 -23.14 6.77 10.32
C GLU A 38 -22.52 6.71 8.92
N MET A 39 -21.27 6.23 8.78
CA MET A 39 -20.62 6.00 7.47
C MET A 39 -21.38 5.00 6.60
N LEU A 40 -21.86 3.91 7.21
CA LEU A 40 -22.73 2.92 6.54
C LEU A 40 -24.03 3.58 6.05
N ARG A 41 -24.69 4.40 6.89
CA ARG A 41 -25.94 5.07 6.49
C ARG A 41 -25.72 6.04 5.31
N VAL A 42 -24.66 6.84 5.36
CA VAL A 42 -24.31 7.78 4.27
C VAL A 42 -24.02 7.04 2.96
N GLN A 43 -23.38 5.87 3.04
CA GLN A 43 -23.09 5.03 1.88
C GLN A 43 -24.38 4.46 1.23
N ASP A 44 -25.33 3.98 2.05
CA ASP A 44 -26.62 3.46 1.58
C ASP A 44 -27.49 4.54 0.93
N GLU A 45 -27.48 5.75 1.51
CA GLU A 45 -28.17 6.91 0.93
C GLU A 45 -27.57 7.31 -0.43
N HIS A 46 -26.25 7.32 -0.57
CA HIS A 46 -25.58 7.63 -1.85
C HIS A 46 -25.89 6.58 -2.93
N CYS A 47 -25.83 5.29 -2.56
CA CYS A 47 -26.12 4.17 -3.46
C CYS A 47 -27.61 4.04 -3.82
N SER A 48 -28.50 4.76 -3.15
CA SER A 48 -29.92 4.83 -3.53
C SER A 48 -30.16 5.53 -4.87
N THR A 49 -29.16 6.24 -5.40
CA THR A 49 -29.23 6.86 -6.74
C THR A 49 -28.74 5.90 -7.83
N PRO A 50 -29.56 5.59 -8.86
CA PRO A 50 -29.17 4.66 -9.91
C PRO A 50 -28.03 5.26 -10.75
N LYS A 51 -26.91 4.53 -10.82
CA LYS A 51 -25.60 4.91 -11.42
C LYS A 51 -24.60 5.61 -10.50
N ALA A 52 -24.91 5.84 -9.22
CA ALA A 52 -23.88 6.29 -8.29
C ALA A 52 -22.87 5.18 -8.02
N GLN A 53 -21.59 5.53 -8.12
CA GLN A 53 -20.52 4.67 -7.63
C GLN A 53 -20.48 4.74 -6.10
N PRO A 54 -20.08 3.66 -5.41
CA PRO A 54 -19.83 3.72 -3.98
C PRO A 54 -18.82 4.83 -3.66
N LEU A 55 -19.01 5.54 -2.55
CA LEU A 55 -18.08 6.60 -2.15
C LEU A 55 -16.79 5.95 -1.68
N ILE A 56 -15.65 6.62 -1.89
CA ILE A 56 -14.39 6.14 -1.32
C ILE A 56 -14.35 6.40 0.19
N GLU A 57 -13.57 5.61 0.92
CA GLU A 57 -13.49 5.67 2.39
C GLU A 57 -13.15 7.07 2.90
N GLU A 58 -12.28 7.79 2.19
CA GLU A 58 -11.90 9.16 2.50
C GLU A 58 -13.06 10.15 2.33
N GLU A 59 -13.89 9.99 1.29
CA GLU A 59 -15.05 10.84 1.02
C GLU A 59 -16.12 10.68 2.10
N ILE A 60 -16.44 9.43 2.46
CA ILE A 60 -17.42 9.13 3.51
C ILE A 60 -16.88 9.62 4.86
N SER A 61 -15.59 9.40 5.12
CA SER A 61 -14.93 9.88 6.33
C SER A 61 -14.99 11.40 6.45
N MET A 62 -14.82 12.16 5.37
CA MET A 62 -14.95 13.63 5.39
C MET A 62 -16.38 14.11 5.66
N MET A 63 -17.38 13.34 5.23
CA MET A 63 -18.79 13.68 5.43
C MET A 63 -19.29 13.32 6.83
N VAL A 64 -18.80 12.22 7.39
CA VAL A 64 -19.23 11.71 8.70
C VAL A 64 -18.38 12.23 9.84
N LEU A 65 -17.06 12.22 9.67
CA LEU A 65 -16.15 12.74 10.66
C LEU A 65 -16.08 14.26 10.48
N LYS A 66 -16.26 15.00 11.57
CA LYS A 66 -15.97 16.43 11.56
C LYS A 66 -14.53 16.63 11.07
N PRO A 67 -14.23 17.67 10.27
CA PRO A 67 -12.87 17.99 9.86
C PRO A 67 -11.95 17.85 11.06
N ARG A 68 -10.96 16.96 10.95
CA ARG A 68 -10.05 16.62 12.04
C ARG A 68 -9.41 17.91 12.53
N SER A 69 -9.87 18.42 13.67
CA SER A 69 -9.29 19.58 14.34
C SER A 69 -7.88 19.18 14.77
N GLY A 70 -6.89 19.40 13.91
CA GLY A 70 -5.58 18.77 14.10
C GLY A 70 -4.52 18.97 13.02
N TYR A 71 -4.83 19.52 11.84
CA TYR A 71 -3.83 20.16 10.99
C TYR A 71 -4.17 21.65 10.80
N VAL A 72 -4.34 22.34 11.91
CA VAL A 72 -4.25 23.81 11.89
C VAL A 72 -2.76 24.14 11.77
N LYS A 73 -2.36 24.74 10.64
CA LYS A 73 -1.09 25.47 10.52
C LYS A 73 -1.06 26.51 11.65
N GLY A 74 -0.49 26.17 12.80
CA GLY A 74 -0.53 27.02 14.00
C GLY A 74 -0.80 26.33 15.35
N LEU A 75 -1.02 25.00 15.41
CA LEU A 75 -1.08 24.27 16.70
C LEU A 75 0.29 24.11 17.36
N GLY A 76 0.96 25.21 17.73
CA GLY A 76 2.09 25.22 18.66
C GLY A 76 3.31 24.36 18.29
N MET A 77 3.28 23.61 17.19
CA MET A 77 4.45 23.07 16.54
C MET A 77 5.09 24.27 15.88
N ARG A 78 5.98 24.91 16.65
CA ARG A 78 7.00 25.82 16.12
C ARG A 78 7.41 25.25 14.77
N SER A 79 7.22 26.01 13.68
CA SER A 79 7.79 25.64 12.38
C SER A 79 9.20 25.18 12.67
N SER A 80 9.50 23.90 12.38
CA SER A 80 10.76 23.25 12.72
C SER A 80 11.87 24.07 12.08
N SER A 81 12.30 25.07 12.82
CA SER A 81 13.27 26.06 12.43
C SER A 81 14.55 25.30 12.57
N SER A 82 14.95 24.70 11.44
CA SER A 82 16.26 24.14 11.20
C SER A 82 16.87 23.42 12.41
N LEU A 83 16.20 22.41 12.94
CA LEU A 83 16.96 21.33 13.56
C LEU A 83 17.47 20.50 12.39
N LYS A 84 18.66 20.85 11.90
CA LYS A 84 19.48 19.90 11.15
C LYS A 84 19.85 18.79 12.12
N THR A 85 18.95 17.85 12.35
CA THR A 85 19.36 16.52 12.78
C THR A 85 20.22 16.00 11.63
N SER A 86 21.55 16.17 11.74
CA SER A 86 22.47 15.38 10.92
C SER A 86 22.01 13.94 11.06
N ALA A 87 21.58 13.34 9.96
CA ALA A 87 21.18 11.95 9.96
C ALA A 87 22.32 11.15 10.61
N SER A 88 21.99 10.27 11.56
CA SER A 88 22.99 9.41 12.19
C SER A 88 23.82 8.74 11.09
N SER A 89 25.13 8.60 11.31
CA SER A 89 26.03 7.95 10.35
C SER A 89 25.49 6.58 9.89
N SER A 90 24.77 5.87 10.77
CA SER A 90 24.10 4.61 10.45
C SER A 90 22.95 4.74 9.45
N SER A 91 22.15 5.79 9.55
CA SER A 91 21.03 6.06 8.63
C SER A 91 21.55 6.42 7.24
N ILE A 92 22.63 7.20 7.16
CA ILE A 92 23.25 7.60 5.88
C ILE A 92 23.84 6.37 5.17
N GLN A 93 24.55 5.51 5.90
CA GLN A 93 25.12 4.28 5.34
C GLN A 93 24.05 3.31 4.84
N TYR A 94 22.95 3.15 5.59
CA TYR A 94 21.83 2.32 5.17
C TYR A 94 21.17 2.85 3.90
N THR A 95 20.97 4.17 3.81
CA THR A 95 20.44 4.81 2.60
C THR A 95 21.37 4.58 1.40
N GLN A 96 22.68 4.80 1.53
CA GLN A 96 23.64 4.54 0.45
C GLN A 96 23.67 3.06 0.02
N GLN A 97 23.55 2.13 0.97
CA GLN A 97 23.48 0.71 0.65
C GLN A 97 22.22 0.37 -0.15
N LEU A 98 21.07 0.94 0.23
CA LEU A 98 19.82 0.76 -0.52
C LEU A 98 19.91 1.36 -1.92
N GLU A 99 20.45 2.57 -2.05
CA GLU A 99 20.65 3.25 -3.33
C GLU A 99 21.51 2.41 -4.27
N GLY A 100 22.65 1.89 -3.79
CA GLY A 100 23.50 1.01 -4.60
C GLY A 100 22.81 -0.30 -5.01
N ARG A 101 21.99 -0.87 -4.12
CA ARG A 101 21.24 -2.10 -4.44
C ARG A 101 20.12 -1.86 -5.45
N VAL A 102 19.52 -0.68 -5.44
CA VAL A 102 18.52 -0.26 -6.44
C VAL A 102 19.19 -0.09 -7.80
N GLU A 103 20.36 0.55 -7.85
CA GLU A 103 21.12 0.75 -9.08
C GLU A 103 21.56 -0.59 -9.71
N GLU A 104 22.07 -1.52 -8.91
CA GLU A 104 22.44 -2.86 -9.37
C GLU A 104 21.24 -3.64 -9.94
N LEU A 105 20.09 -3.58 -9.25
CA LEU A 105 18.85 -4.21 -9.75
C LEU A 105 18.36 -3.57 -11.05
N GLN A 106 18.54 -2.26 -11.20
CA GLN A 106 18.14 -1.54 -12.40
C GLN A 106 19.01 -1.92 -13.60
N ASP A 107 20.33 -2.02 -13.43
CA ASP A 107 21.24 -2.51 -14.47
C ASP A 107 20.94 -3.97 -14.85
N ALA A 108 20.71 -4.84 -13.85
CA ALA A 108 20.36 -6.23 -14.10
C ALA A 108 19.04 -6.37 -14.89
N ASN A 109 18.03 -5.57 -14.56
CA ASN A 109 16.76 -5.54 -15.31
C ASN A 109 16.97 -5.07 -16.75
N TYR A 110 17.72 -3.99 -16.98
CA TYR A 110 18.00 -3.49 -18.32
C TYR A 110 18.68 -4.57 -19.19
N ARG A 111 19.63 -5.31 -18.62
CA ARG A 111 20.29 -6.43 -19.32
C ARG A 111 19.34 -7.60 -19.61
N LEU A 112 18.40 -7.89 -18.71
CA LEU A 112 17.40 -8.94 -18.93
C LEU A 112 16.39 -8.53 -20.01
N GLU A 113 15.95 -7.27 -20.03
CA GLU A 113 15.07 -6.74 -21.07
C GLU A 113 15.70 -6.89 -22.46
N GLY A 114 16.98 -6.54 -22.63
CA GLY A 114 17.68 -6.76 -23.90
C GLY A 114 17.75 -8.24 -24.31
N ARG A 115 18.00 -9.15 -23.36
CA ARG A 115 17.99 -10.60 -23.66
C ARG A 115 16.60 -11.11 -24.05
N VAL A 116 15.54 -10.56 -23.47
CA VAL A 116 14.16 -10.91 -23.83
C VAL A 116 13.86 -10.44 -25.26
N GLU A 117 14.28 -9.23 -25.62
CA GLU A 117 14.10 -8.69 -26.98
C GLU A 117 14.86 -9.52 -28.02
N GLU A 118 16.11 -9.90 -27.75
CA GLU A 118 16.88 -10.80 -28.62
C GLU A 118 16.21 -12.17 -28.81
N LEU A 119 15.65 -12.75 -27.73
CA LEU A 119 14.93 -14.01 -27.79
C LEU A 119 13.61 -13.88 -28.56
N GLN A 120 12.90 -12.77 -28.42
CA GLN A 120 11.68 -12.49 -29.19
C GLN A 120 11.99 -12.40 -30.69
N GLU A 121 13.02 -11.66 -31.08
CA GLU A 121 13.47 -11.55 -32.48
C GLU A 121 13.90 -12.92 -33.04
N ALA A 122 14.63 -13.71 -32.25
CA ALA A 122 15.05 -15.06 -32.67
C ALA A 122 13.84 -16.00 -32.86
N ASN A 123 12.83 -15.91 -32.00
CA ASN A 123 11.58 -16.67 -32.14
C ASN A 123 10.80 -16.24 -33.37
N PHE A 124 10.67 -14.94 -33.62
CA PHE A 124 9.99 -14.42 -34.82
C PHE A 124 10.63 -14.97 -36.10
N ARG A 125 11.96 -14.93 -36.20
CA ARG A 125 12.69 -15.52 -37.34
C ARG A 125 12.51 -17.03 -37.47
N LEU A 126 12.31 -17.72 -36.34
CA LEU A 126 12.05 -19.15 -36.35
C LEU A 126 10.65 -19.44 -36.87
N GLU A 127 9.65 -18.65 -36.46
CA GLU A 127 8.28 -18.72 -36.96
C GLU A 127 8.24 -18.50 -38.49
N GLU A 128 8.92 -17.48 -39.01
CA GLU A 128 9.02 -17.25 -40.46
C GLU A 128 9.59 -18.46 -41.21
N LYS A 129 10.63 -19.10 -40.66
CA LYS A 129 11.22 -20.31 -41.25
C LYS A 129 10.26 -21.50 -41.21
N VAL A 130 9.51 -21.66 -40.13
CA VAL A 130 8.49 -22.70 -40.00
C VAL A 130 7.37 -22.48 -41.02
N ASP A 131 6.89 -21.25 -41.18
CA ASP A 131 5.88 -20.90 -42.18
C ASP A 131 6.38 -21.19 -43.61
N CYS A 132 7.62 -20.86 -43.92
CA CYS A 132 8.24 -21.20 -45.21
C CYS A 132 8.25 -22.71 -45.47
N ILE A 133 8.58 -23.51 -44.45
CA ILE A 133 8.58 -24.98 -44.56
C ILE A 133 7.16 -25.50 -44.78
N ILE A 134 6.17 -25.01 -44.02
CA ILE A 134 4.77 -25.39 -44.17
C ILE A 134 4.28 -25.08 -45.59
N GLN A 135 4.55 -23.88 -46.10
CA GLN A 135 4.16 -23.50 -47.46
C GLN A 135 4.80 -24.41 -48.52
N TYR A 136 6.09 -24.74 -48.37
CA TYR A 136 6.78 -25.65 -49.29
C TYR A 136 6.18 -27.05 -49.29
N LEU A 137 5.89 -27.61 -48.10
CA LEU A 137 5.30 -28.94 -47.97
C LEU A 137 3.86 -28.97 -48.52
N SER A 138 3.05 -27.95 -48.22
CA SER A 138 1.69 -27.82 -48.78
C SER A 138 1.72 -27.73 -50.31
N SER A 139 2.62 -26.92 -50.87
CA SER A 139 2.76 -26.77 -52.33
C SER A 139 3.24 -28.06 -53.02
N LYS A 140 3.97 -28.93 -52.30
CA LYS A 140 4.50 -30.20 -52.82
C LYS A 140 3.55 -31.38 -52.61
N GLY A 141 2.71 -31.32 -51.58
CA GLY A 141 1.65 -32.32 -51.31
C GLY A 141 0.57 -32.37 -52.38
N ASP A 142 0.33 -31.25 -53.07
CA ASP A 142 -0.64 -31.15 -54.16
C ASP A 142 -0.11 -31.68 -55.52
N SER A 143 1.20 -31.97 -55.64
CA SER A 143 1.81 -32.44 -56.90
C SER A 143 1.90 -33.95 -57.08
N ASP A 144 1.64 -34.77 -56.04
CA ASP A 144 1.85 -36.23 -56.09
C ASP A 144 0.59 -37.11 -55.88
N ILE A 145 -0.63 -36.53 -55.82
CA ILE A 145 -1.88 -37.33 -55.92
C ILE A 145 -2.32 -37.39 -57.39
N CYS A 146 -1.45 -37.95 -58.24
CA CYS A 146 -1.86 -38.51 -59.52
C CYS A 146 -1.14 -39.84 -59.72
N GLY A 147 -1.69 -40.89 -59.12
CA GLY A 147 -1.17 -42.26 -59.18
C GLY A 147 -2.32 -43.26 -59.30
N SER A 148 -2.82 -43.41 -60.53
CA SER A 148 -3.68 -44.46 -61.07
C SER A 148 -3.73 -45.78 -60.29
N GLY A 149 -4.95 -46.27 -60.03
CA GLY A 149 -5.18 -47.59 -59.43
C GLY A 149 -6.61 -48.11 -59.60
N ARG A 150 -7.12 -48.05 -60.84
CA ARG A 150 -8.32 -48.72 -61.34
C ARG A 150 -8.38 -50.18 -60.86
N SER A 151 -9.48 -50.57 -60.20
CA SER A 151 -10.02 -51.94 -60.26
C SER A 151 -11.49 -51.94 -59.86
N SER A 152 -12.36 -51.89 -60.87
CA SER A 152 -13.71 -52.43 -60.78
C SER A 152 -13.63 -53.93 -60.54
N SER A 153 -14.37 -54.43 -59.54
CA SER A 153 -14.72 -55.84 -59.46
C SER A 153 -16.17 -55.95 -59.00
N THR A 154 -17.07 -56.12 -59.97
CA THR A 154 -18.42 -56.65 -59.76
C THR A 154 -18.31 -58.17 -59.69
N ASN A 155 -18.76 -58.77 -58.58
CA ASN A 155 -19.27 -60.13 -58.54
C ASN A 155 -20.70 -60.07 -58.01
#